data_AF-S4XQT4-F1
#
_entry.id   AF-S4XQT4-F1
#
_cell.length_a   1.000
_cell.length_b   1.000
_cell.length_c   1.000
_cell.angle_alpha   90.00
_cell.angle_beta   90.00
_cell.angle_gamma   90.00
#
_symmetry.space_group_name_H-M   'P 1'
#
loop_
_entity.id
_entity.type
_entity.pdbx_description
1 polymer ?
#
loop_
_entity_poly.entity_id
_entity_poly.type
_entity_poly.pdbx_seq_one_letter_code
_entity_poly.pdbx_strand_id
1 'polypeptide(L)'
;MDYAAYHSNFMIADPEPETPMSAAGTPDTSHAFAGRLDKGSLTSDLAKTPLSPVEQQQALAFAPLSEFLQARKVAGAEALAEVGSAVRSERWGLQLPPGTAGQLLSEVFIHQAASGAAELWAKVEFQPWFKPFAGSADQDGDGYPELYGRVAPGVVTPVLVAAIQKDYVAPVLSPSEVKAWANQLSSYWYPSFNTDLMPVGPSFPDAQTEPYIKQELGGRAFPAPTIVLRGKPQGKATYNVFLVRGEGAALAAAAPAKQALRLNKTRPSPNPAPGLETVQRELAQAGGSWPMWMAKLRPTHDALKKRLKGMPPKVKALAGRDGFLFYRNDLEYVSGGDLEQQRKGKNPLPVILEFKKLLDEQGVDFLFVPVPTKLEVYPEKLDPAFTALSGQIINPAFRKLIERLSKEGVEIVDLLPAFLQAKVTSAAEPFLFQRQDTHWTDRGLRLAADLLATRVKKYPWYADLAKQKRAYDLRETSFTRFGDLHSRLPEAEQKKYAPETLVAHRVVADGKPYDDDPDSPVVLLGDSFTAVYQLTDAEHAGVSAHLARGIAYPLDLVMSYGGGPNVRQKLLRRSVEALGTKKLVIWMMTARDLYNYWEDWEPLKKP
;
A
#
# COMPACT_ATOMS: atom_id res chain seq x y z
N MET A 1 -12.22 -12.04 -11.24
CA MET A 1 -10.96 -11.29 -11.38
C MET A 1 -9.94 -11.74 -10.35
N ASP A 2 -10.32 -11.84 -9.08
CA ASP A 2 -9.44 -12.36 -8.02
C ASP A 2 -8.82 -13.72 -8.35
N TYR A 3 -9.62 -14.67 -8.86
CA TYR A 3 -9.09 -15.96 -9.31
C TYR A 3 -7.94 -15.80 -10.31
N ALA A 4 -8.11 -14.98 -11.35
CA ALA A 4 -7.05 -14.73 -12.34
C ALA A 4 -5.83 -14.00 -11.77
N ALA A 5 -5.97 -13.28 -10.66
CA ALA A 5 -4.83 -12.67 -9.98
C ALA A 5 -4.08 -13.67 -9.11
N TYR A 6 -4.75 -14.64 -8.47
CA TYR A 6 -4.10 -15.51 -7.49
C TYR A 6 -3.74 -16.90 -8.05
N HIS A 7 -4.52 -17.45 -8.97
CA HIS A 7 -4.31 -18.77 -9.53
C HIS A 7 -3.06 -18.82 -10.42
N SER A 8 -2.18 -19.79 -10.15
CA SER A 8 -0.90 -20.03 -10.83
C SER A 8 -0.07 -18.77 -11.07
N ASN A 9 -0.12 -17.82 -10.12
CA ASN A 9 0.55 -16.54 -10.25
C ASN A 9 1.89 -16.51 -9.52
N PHE A 10 2.98 -16.56 -10.27
CA PHE A 10 4.33 -16.46 -9.74
C PHE A 10 4.61 -15.15 -8.97
N MET A 11 3.83 -14.08 -9.18
CA MET A 11 3.96 -12.82 -8.42
C MET A 11 3.85 -13.05 -6.91
N ILE A 12 3.01 -14.00 -6.49
CA ILE A 12 2.70 -14.26 -5.08
C ILE A 12 3.35 -15.54 -4.54
N ALA A 13 4.26 -16.13 -5.30
CA ALA A 13 5.05 -17.28 -4.88
C ALA A 13 5.95 -16.93 -3.68
N ASP A 14 5.83 -17.68 -2.58
CA ASP A 14 6.72 -17.52 -1.44
C ASP A 14 8.15 -17.96 -1.84
N PRO A 15 9.19 -17.13 -1.60
CA PRO A 15 10.55 -17.53 -1.88
C PRO A 15 10.99 -18.66 -0.92
N GLU A 16 11.94 -19.46 -1.36
CA GLU A 16 12.61 -20.45 -0.50
C GLU A 16 13.19 -19.76 0.76
N PRO A 17 13.07 -20.38 1.94
CA PRO A 17 13.66 -19.83 3.15
C PRO A 17 15.18 -19.75 3.07
N GLU A 18 15.75 -18.64 3.56
CA GLU A 18 17.21 -18.42 3.64
C GLU A 18 17.93 -19.49 4.46
N THR A 19 17.25 -20.04 5.47
CA THR A 19 17.75 -21.19 6.24
C THR A 19 17.01 -22.43 5.76
N PRO A 20 17.71 -23.44 5.22
CA PRO A 20 17.10 -24.68 4.80
C PRO A 20 16.37 -25.38 5.95
N MET A 21 15.33 -26.13 5.61
CA MET A 21 14.67 -27.01 6.57
C MET A 21 15.65 -28.08 7.07
N SER A 22 15.53 -28.49 8.33
CA SER A 22 16.30 -29.63 8.82
C SER A 22 15.83 -30.91 8.10
N ALA A 23 16.76 -31.76 7.69
CA ALA A 23 16.47 -32.95 6.90
C ALA A 23 15.83 -34.12 7.70
N ALA A 24 15.30 -33.86 8.89
CA ALA A 24 14.89 -34.90 9.83
C ALA A 24 13.38 -34.89 10.08
N GLY A 25 12.73 -36.02 9.81
CA GLY A 25 11.36 -36.30 10.22
C GLY A 25 10.48 -36.82 9.09
N THR A 26 9.64 -37.82 9.40
CA THR A 26 8.51 -38.22 8.56
C THR A 26 7.33 -37.31 8.92
N PRO A 27 6.64 -36.67 7.95
CA PRO A 27 5.44 -35.88 8.23
C PRO A 27 4.38 -36.68 9.01
N ASP A 28 3.92 -36.13 10.13
CA ASP A 28 2.75 -36.67 10.84
C ASP A 28 1.46 -36.19 10.17
N THR A 29 0.78 -37.10 9.48
CA THR A 29 -0.49 -36.86 8.78
C THR A 29 -1.71 -37.30 9.60
N SER A 30 -1.51 -37.72 10.86
CA SER A 30 -2.59 -38.29 11.68
C SER A 30 -3.66 -37.27 12.06
N HIS A 31 -3.29 -36.00 12.21
CA HIS A 31 -4.15 -34.89 12.64
C HIS A 31 -3.99 -33.64 11.76
N ALA A 32 -4.05 -33.83 10.44
CA ALA A 32 -3.87 -32.75 9.48
C ALA A 32 -4.82 -31.56 9.75
N PHE A 33 -4.26 -30.36 9.73
CA PHE A 33 -4.95 -29.07 9.75
C PHE A 33 -5.87 -28.88 10.95
N ALA A 34 -5.51 -29.48 12.10
CA ALA A 34 -6.29 -29.44 13.34
C ALA A 34 -7.78 -29.83 13.16
N GLY A 35 -8.08 -30.72 12.20
CA GLY A 35 -9.43 -31.18 11.90
C GLY A 35 -10.34 -30.14 11.22
N ARG A 36 -9.77 -29.04 10.69
CA ARG A 36 -10.53 -28.03 9.93
C ARG A 36 -10.87 -28.48 8.50
N LEU A 37 -10.13 -29.45 7.97
CA LEU A 37 -10.51 -30.25 6.82
C LEU A 37 -10.86 -31.66 7.29
N ASP A 38 -11.92 -32.24 6.73
CA ASP A 38 -12.36 -33.60 7.04
C ASP A 38 -11.32 -34.61 6.58
N LYS A 39 -10.70 -35.30 7.54
CA LYS A 39 -9.64 -36.30 7.31
C LYS A 39 -10.05 -37.36 6.30
N GLY A 40 -11.31 -37.79 6.30
CA GLY A 40 -11.80 -38.84 5.39
C GLY A 40 -11.96 -38.38 3.94
N SER A 41 -11.90 -37.07 3.70
CA SER A 41 -12.05 -36.46 2.38
C SER A 41 -10.74 -36.08 1.69
N LEU A 42 -9.61 -36.19 2.40
CA LEU A 42 -8.32 -35.75 1.90
C LEU A 42 -7.85 -36.60 0.71
N THR A 43 -7.54 -35.95 -0.40
CA THR A 43 -7.09 -36.62 -1.64
C THR A 43 -6.17 -35.71 -2.44
N SER A 44 -5.12 -36.24 -3.07
CA SER A 44 -4.26 -35.50 -4.00
C SER A 44 -4.77 -35.58 -5.45
N ASP A 45 -6.02 -35.99 -5.64
CA ASP A 45 -6.60 -36.22 -6.95
C ASP A 45 -8.00 -35.59 -7.00
N LEU A 46 -8.12 -34.49 -7.74
CA LEU A 46 -9.35 -33.73 -7.95
C LEU A 46 -10.48 -34.62 -8.49
N ALA A 47 -10.17 -35.62 -9.30
CA ALA A 47 -11.16 -36.55 -9.84
C ALA A 47 -11.80 -37.47 -8.78
N LYS A 48 -11.20 -37.56 -7.58
CA LYS A 48 -11.76 -38.28 -6.43
C LYS A 48 -12.63 -37.40 -5.52
N THR A 49 -12.73 -36.10 -5.81
CA THR A 49 -13.67 -35.21 -5.14
C THR A 49 -15.06 -35.36 -5.76
N PRO A 50 -16.15 -35.00 -5.05
CA PRO A 50 -17.49 -35.01 -5.61
C PRO A 50 -17.78 -33.80 -6.52
N LEU A 51 -16.78 -32.93 -6.76
CA LEU A 51 -16.94 -31.72 -7.55
C LEU A 51 -17.27 -32.07 -8.99
N SER A 52 -18.37 -31.52 -9.48
CA SER A 52 -18.73 -31.62 -10.90
C SER A 52 -17.74 -30.84 -11.78
N PRO A 53 -17.64 -31.17 -13.09
CA PRO A 53 -16.78 -30.40 -14.00
C PRO A 53 -17.08 -28.90 -14.03
N VAL A 54 -18.34 -28.50 -13.77
CA VAL A 54 -18.73 -27.08 -13.69
C VAL A 54 -18.20 -26.45 -12.41
N GLU A 55 -18.35 -27.13 -11.26
CA GLU A 55 -17.85 -26.64 -9.97
C GLU A 55 -16.32 -26.51 -9.99
N GLN A 56 -15.60 -27.44 -10.62
CA GLN A 56 -14.15 -27.38 -10.80
C GLN A 56 -13.69 -26.13 -11.58
N GLN A 57 -14.50 -25.65 -12.54
CA GLN A 57 -14.22 -24.43 -13.30
C GLN A 57 -14.61 -23.13 -12.58
N GLN A 58 -15.24 -23.23 -11.40
CA GLN A 58 -15.73 -22.11 -10.60
C GLN A 58 -14.95 -21.96 -9.29
N ALA A 59 -13.69 -22.37 -9.28
CA ALA A 59 -12.77 -22.17 -8.18
C ALA A 59 -12.68 -20.69 -7.76
N LEU A 60 -12.58 -20.46 -6.45
CA LEU A 60 -12.46 -19.13 -5.87
C LEU A 60 -11.12 -19.03 -5.14
N ALA A 61 -10.34 -17.99 -5.44
CA ALA A 61 -9.11 -17.70 -4.69
C ALA A 61 -9.46 -17.40 -3.23
N PHE A 62 -8.88 -18.16 -2.30
CA PHE A 62 -9.28 -18.16 -0.89
C PHE A 62 -8.91 -16.87 -0.17
N ALA A 63 -7.68 -16.38 -0.34
CA ALA A 63 -7.20 -15.21 0.37
C ALA A 63 -8.09 -13.95 0.16
N PRO A 64 -8.37 -13.51 -1.09
CA PRO A 64 -9.24 -12.36 -1.31
C PRO A 64 -10.70 -12.61 -0.88
N LEU A 65 -11.21 -13.85 -1.01
CA LEU A 65 -12.55 -14.21 -0.53
C LEU A 65 -12.66 -14.08 1.00
N SER A 66 -11.70 -14.64 1.73
CA SER A 66 -11.66 -14.61 3.20
C SER A 66 -11.59 -13.18 3.72
N GLU A 67 -10.80 -12.32 3.08
CA GLU A 67 -10.71 -10.90 3.42
C GLU A 67 -12.03 -10.16 3.16
N PHE A 68 -12.65 -10.38 2.00
CA PHE A 68 -13.95 -9.79 1.65
C PHE A 68 -15.04 -10.12 2.67
N LEU A 69 -15.15 -11.39 3.06
CA LEU A 69 -16.17 -11.86 4.00
C LEU A 69 -15.96 -11.28 5.40
N GLN A 70 -14.71 -11.20 5.87
CA GLN A 70 -14.36 -10.60 7.16
C GLN A 70 -14.61 -9.09 7.18
N ALA A 71 -14.24 -8.38 6.12
CA ALA A 71 -14.47 -6.93 5.99
C ALA A 71 -15.97 -6.60 6.04
N ARG A 72 -16.82 -7.44 5.45
CA ARG A 72 -18.29 -7.32 5.50
C ARG A 72 -18.93 -7.90 6.76
N LYS A 73 -18.14 -8.45 7.69
CA LYS A 73 -18.61 -9.08 8.93
C LYS A 73 -19.67 -10.17 8.68
N VAL A 74 -19.48 -10.96 7.63
CA VAL A 74 -20.39 -12.06 7.29
C VAL A 74 -20.34 -13.12 8.41
N ALA A 75 -21.50 -13.61 8.83
CA ALA A 75 -21.58 -14.67 9.82
C ALA A 75 -20.85 -15.94 9.32
N GLY A 76 -19.90 -16.45 10.11
CA GLY A 76 -19.05 -17.59 9.75
C GLY A 76 -17.74 -17.22 9.03
N ALA A 77 -17.50 -15.95 8.69
CA ALA A 77 -16.27 -15.52 8.03
C ALA A 77 -15.01 -15.81 8.87
N GLU A 78 -15.06 -15.56 10.18
CA GLU A 78 -13.94 -15.84 11.09
C GLU A 78 -13.61 -17.34 11.12
N ALA A 79 -14.63 -18.20 11.22
CA ALA A 79 -14.45 -19.65 11.22
C ALA A 79 -13.86 -20.17 9.90
N LEU A 80 -14.22 -19.57 8.75
CA LEU A 80 -13.61 -19.87 7.46
C LEU A 80 -12.15 -19.40 7.40
N ALA A 81 -11.84 -18.20 7.91
CA ALA A 81 -10.48 -17.69 7.99
C ALA A 81 -9.57 -18.58 8.87
N GLU A 82 -10.12 -19.15 9.94
CA GLU A 82 -9.43 -20.14 10.78
C GLU A 82 -9.03 -21.41 10.02
N VAL A 83 -9.78 -21.82 8.99
CA VAL A 83 -9.39 -22.95 8.13
C VAL A 83 -8.09 -22.63 7.41
N GLY A 84 -7.98 -21.44 6.81
CA GLY A 84 -6.76 -20.98 6.16
C GLY A 84 -5.57 -20.89 7.12
N SER A 85 -5.78 -20.37 8.33
CA SER A 85 -4.75 -20.33 9.39
C SER A 85 -4.33 -21.75 9.82
N ALA A 86 -5.27 -22.68 9.98
CA ALA A 86 -4.96 -24.08 10.31
C ALA A 86 -4.14 -24.76 9.20
N VAL A 87 -4.48 -24.53 7.93
CA VAL A 87 -3.69 -25.01 6.79
C VAL A 87 -2.29 -24.42 6.80
N ARG A 88 -2.16 -23.09 6.92
CA ARG A 88 -0.87 -22.39 6.87
C ARG A 88 0.05 -22.72 8.05
N SER A 89 -0.52 -22.90 9.24
CA SER A 89 0.22 -23.16 10.47
C SER A 89 0.57 -24.64 10.68
N GLU A 90 0.01 -25.56 9.89
CA GLU A 90 0.33 -26.98 9.97
C GLU A 90 1.83 -27.20 9.75
N ARG A 91 2.44 -27.97 10.67
CA ARG A 91 3.88 -28.23 10.70
C ARG A 91 4.19 -29.69 10.43
N TRP A 92 3.20 -30.58 10.45
CA TRP A 92 3.37 -32.01 10.20
C TRP A 92 4.36 -32.67 11.18
N GLY A 93 4.47 -32.15 12.40
CA GLY A 93 5.49 -32.57 13.37
C GLY A 93 6.94 -32.17 13.02
N LEU A 94 7.14 -31.35 11.99
CA LEU A 94 8.46 -30.91 11.51
C LEU A 94 8.87 -29.56 12.10
N GLN A 95 10.18 -29.34 12.19
CA GLN A 95 10.73 -28.04 12.55
C GLN A 95 10.94 -27.17 11.30
N LEU A 96 10.10 -26.15 11.14
CA LEU A 96 10.20 -25.20 10.03
C LEU A 96 10.98 -23.94 10.43
N PRO A 97 11.69 -23.30 9.48
CA PRO A 97 12.31 -22.00 9.73
C PRO A 97 11.28 -20.97 10.23
N PRO A 98 11.62 -20.11 11.20
CA PRO A 98 10.68 -19.13 11.74
C PRO A 98 10.04 -18.25 10.67
N GLY A 99 8.72 -18.08 10.75
CA GLY A 99 7.97 -17.22 9.83
C GLY A 99 7.79 -17.80 8.42
N THR A 100 7.91 -19.11 8.25
CA THR A 100 7.62 -19.81 6.99
C THR A 100 6.36 -20.65 7.11
N ALA A 101 5.76 -20.99 5.97
CA ALA A 101 4.65 -21.94 5.85
C ALA A 101 4.96 -22.88 4.69
N GLY A 102 4.89 -24.20 4.93
CA GLY A 102 5.14 -25.21 3.89
C GLY A 102 4.00 -25.33 2.89
N GLN A 103 2.84 -24.72 3.20
CA GLN A 103 1.63 -24.81 2.40
C GLN A 103 0.69 -23.63 2.66
N LEU A 104 -0.28 -23.45 1.78
CA LEU A 104 -1.37 -22.48 1.91
C LEU A 104 -2.67 -23.03 1.32
N LEU A 105 -3.80 -22.51 1.80
CA LEU A 105 -5.11 -22.77 1.21
C LEU A 105 -5.27 -21.79 0.04
N SER A 106 -5.13 -22.29 -1.20
CA SER A 106 -5.09 -21.45 -2.41
C SER A 106 -6.50 -21.17 -2.93
N GLU A 107 -7.33 -22.20 -2.97
CA GLU A 107 -8.65 -22.15 -3.60
C GLU A 107 -9.73 -22.82 -2.75
N VAL A 108 -10.97 -22.37 -2.94
CA VAL A 108 -12.16 -23.06 -2.48
C VAL A 108 -13.17 -23.25 -3.60
N PHE A 109 -13.93 -24.34 -3.50
CA PHE A 109 -15.01 -24.72 -4.40
C PHE A 109 -16.30 -24.84 -3.60
N ILE A 110 -17.41 -24.43 -4.20
CA ILE A 110 -18.74 -24.66 -3.65
C ILE A 110 -19.26 -25.95 -4.27
N HIS A 111 -19.61 -26.92 -3.43
CA HIS A 111 -20.22 -28.17 -3.86
C HIS A 111 -21.66 -28.29 -3.37
N GLN A 112 -22.57 -28.66 -4.26
CA GLN A 112 -23.95 -28.97 -3.88
C GLN A 112 -24.11 -30.48 -3.67
N ALA A 113 -24.12 -30.93 -2.41
CA ALA A 113 -24.26 -32.34 -2.09
C ALA A 113 -25.65 -32.87 -2.49
N ALA A 114 -25.72 -34.18 -2.75
CA ALA A 114 -26.98 -34.87 -3.10
C ALA A 114 -28.08 -34.73 -2.03
N SER A 115 -27.70 -34.46 -0.77
CA SER A 115 -28.63 -34.17 0.33
C SER A 115 -29.29 -32.79 0.25
N GLY A 116 -28.85 -31.93 -0.68
CA GLY A 116 -29.24 -30.52 -0.75
C GLY A 116 -28.41 -29.60 0.16
N ALA A 117 -27.45 -30.13 0.92
CA ALA A 117 -26.52 -29.31 1.70
C ALA A 117 -25.40 -28.72 0.82
N ALA A 118 -25.05 -27.47 1.05
CA ALA A 118 -23.87 -26.86 0.45
C ALA A 118 -22.62 -27.23 1.26
N GLU A 119 -21.56 -27.62 0.57
CA GLU A 119 -20.24 -27.91 1.14
C GLU A 119 -19.21 -26.94 0.54
N LEU A 120 -18.11 -26.73 1.27
CA LEU A 120 -16.92 -26.10 0.72
C LEU A 120 -15.80 -27.13 0.64
N TRP A 121 -15.15 -27.21 -0.52
CA TRP A 121 -13.94 -28.00 -0.74
C TRP A 121 -12.76 -27.06 -0.90
N ALA A 122 -11.63 -27.39 -0.28
CA ALA A 122 -10.42 -26.57 -0.28
C ALA A 122 -9.33 -27.23 -1.12
N LYS A 123 -8.60 -26.43 -1.91
CA LYS A 123 -7.30 -26.77 -2.49
C LYS A 123 -6.21 -26.24 -1.57
N VAL A 124 -5.30 -27.13 -1.17
CA VAL A 124 -4.08 -26.81 -0.44
C VAL A 124 -2.90 -27.00 -1.38
N GLU A 125 -2.08 -25.97 -1.51
CA GLU A 125 -0.85 -26.00 -2.31
C GLU A 125 0.37 -26.05 -1.39
N PHE A 126 1.25 -27.00 -1.65
CA PHE A 126 2.54 -27.12 -0.99
C PHE A 126 3.59 -26.28 -1.71
N GLN A 127 4.42 -25.59 -0.94
CA GLN A 127 5.51 -24.79 -1.49
C GLN A 127 6.54 -25.69 -2.19
N PRO A 128 7.13 -25.28 -3.33
CA PRO A 128 8.11 -26.08 -4.06
C PRO A 128 9.36 -26.43 -3.24
N TRP A 129 9.71 -25.58 -2.27
CA TRP A 129 10.82 -25.82 -1.34
C TRP A 129 10.47 -26.81 -0.22
N PHE A 130 9.19 -27.08 0.02
CA PHE A 130 8.73 -27.99 1.06
C PHE A 130 8.74 -29.45 0.59
N LYS A 131 9.94 -30.04 0.62
CA LYS A 131 10.23 -31.38 0.04
C LYS A 131 9.43 -32.58 0.59
N PRO A 132 8.91 -32.61 1.83
CA PRO A 132 8.22 -33.81 2.32
C PRO A 132 6.98 -34.22 1.52
N PHE A 133 6.37 -33.30 0.77
CA PHE A 133 5.22 -33.56 -0.10
C PHE A 133 5.54 -33.38 -1.59
N ALA A 134 6.82 -33.29 -1.98
CA ALA A 134 7.22 -33.08 -3.37
C ALA A 134 6.86 -34.25 -4.32
N GLY A 135 6.52 -35.43 -3.77
CA GLY A 135 6.01 -36.57 -4.55
C GLY A 135 4.48 -36.56 -4.75
N SER A 136 3.78 -35.57 -4.22
CA SER A 136 2.33 -35.43 -4.43
C SER A 136 2.04 -34.96 -5.86
N ALA A 137 0.81 -35.17 -6.32
CA ALA A 137 0.41 -34.74 -7.66
C ALA A 137 0.38 -33.21 -7.75
N ASP A 138 0.81 -32.69 -8.90
CA ASP A 138 0.68 -31.31 -9.35
C ASP A 138 -0.22 -31.38 -10.60
N GLN A 139 -1.55 -31.26 -10.40
CA GLN A 139 -2.52 -31.56 -11.47
C GLN A 139 -2.72 -30.38 -12.43
N ASP A 140 -2.47 -29.14 -12.00
CA ASP A 140 -2.49 -27.97 -12.88
C ASP A 140 -1.13 -27.64 -13.51
N GLY A 141 -0.04 -28.25 -13.02
CA GLY A 141 1.29 -28.17 -13.60
C GLY A 141 2.00 -26.85 -13.31
N ASP A 142 1.59 -26.13 -12.26
CA ASP A 142 2.17 -24.85 -11.88
C ASP A 142 3.42 -24.98 -10.98
N GLY A 143 3.77 -26.22 -10.61
CA GLY A 143 4.92 -26.55 -9.76
C GLY A 143 4.59 -26.67 -8.28
N TYR A 144 3.33 -26.54 -7.88
CA TYR A 144 2.86 -26.62 -6.50
C TYR A 144 2.04 -27.89 -6.30
N PRO A 145 2.58 -28.91 -5.59
CA PRO A 145 1.82 -30.12 -5.32
C PRO A 145 0.56 -29.84 -4.50
N GLU A 146 -0.50 -30.61 -4.75
CA GLU A 146 -1.86 -30.27 -4.35
C GLU A 146 -2.47 -31.31 -3.41
N LEU A 147 -3.30 -30.83 -2.49
CA LEU A 147 -4.16 -31.65 -1.64
C LEU A 147 -5.54 -31.02 -1.55
N TYR A 148 -6.57 -31.82 -1.82
CA TYR A 148 -7.97 -31.42 -1.75
C TYR A 148 -8.60 -31.98 -0.47
N GLY A 149 -9.52 -31.22 0.13
CA GLY A 149 -10.26 -31.67 1.30
C GLY A 149 -11.54 -30.88 1.54
N ARG A 150 -12.58 -31.56 2.01
CA ARG A 150 -13.83 -30.92 2.44
C ARG A 150 -13.60 -30.13 3.73
N VAL A 151 -14.00 -28.87 3.74
CA VAL A 151 -14.02 -28.02 4.94
C VAL A 151 -14.98 -28.63 5.97
N ALA A 152 -14.59 -28.62 7.24
CA ALA A 152 -15.39 -29.22 8.31
C ALA A 152 -16.84 -28.69 8.30
N PRO A 153 -17.88 -29.54 8.36
CA PRO A 153 -19.28 -29.13 8.21
C PRO A 153 -19.74 -28.04 9.19
N GLY A 154 -19.17 -27.99 10.40
CA GLY A 154 -19.49 -26.96 11.40
C GLY A 154 -19.04 -25.54 11.04
N VAL A 155 -18.18 -25.39 10.02
CA VAL A 155 -17.73 -24.08 9.52
C VAL A 155 -18.67 -23.55 8.43
N VAL A 156 -19.24 -24.44 7.61
CA VAL A 156 -20.03 -24.09 6.44
C VAL A 156 -21.48 -23.85 6.85
N THR A 157 -21.96 -22.61 6.71
CA THR A 157 -23.34 -22.23 7.02
C THR A 157 -24.07 -21.74 5.77
N PRO A 158 -25.41 -21.87 5.70
CA PRO A 158 -26.20 -21.33 4.59
C PRO A 158 -25.98 -19.83 4.39
N VAL A 159 -25.81 -19.06 5.47
CA VAL A 159 -25.54 -17.62 5.43
C VAL A 159 -24.21 -17.32 4.76
N LEU A 160 -23.16 -18.06 5.15
CA LEU A 160 -21.83 -17.93 4.55
C LEU A 160 -21.87 -18.23 3.05
N VAL A 161 -22.44 -19.37 2.66
CA VAL A 161 -22.53 -19.79 1.25
C VAL A 161 -23.34 -18.79 0.43
N ALA A 162 -24.47 -18.31 0.96
CA ALA A 162 -25.29 -17.31 0.28
C ALA A 162 -24.52 -15.99 0.06
N ALA A 163 -23.72 -15.55 1.04
CA ALA A 163 -22.90 -14.35 0.89
C ALA A 163 -21.81 -14.54 -0.19
N ILE A 164 -21.16 -15.71 -0.23
CA ILE A 164 -20.17 -16.03 -1.28
C ILE A 164 -20.84 -15.96 -2.66
N GLN A 165 -21.97 -16.66 -2.84
CA GLN A 165 -22.63 -16.74 -4.14
C GLN A 165 -23.19 -15.37 -4.59
N LYS A 166 -23.89 -14.67 -3.69
CA LYS A 166 -24.63 -13.45 -4.04
C LYS A 166 -23.76 -12.21 -4.06
N ASP A 167 -22.85 -12.07 -3.11
CA ASP A 167 -22.12 -10.82 -2.88
C ASP A 167 -20.70 -10.84 -3.44
N TYR A 168 -20.11 -12.03 -3.66
CA TYR A 168 -18.75 -12.18 -4.20
C TYR A 168 -18.73 -12.73 -5.63
N VAL A 169 -19.51 -13.79 -5.92
CA VAL A 169 -19.47 -14.47 -7.24
C VAL A 169 -20.40 -13.82 -8.27
N ALA A 170 -21.64 -13.55 -7.91
CA ALA A 170 -22.65 -13.05 -8.85
C ALA A 170 -22.40 -11.63 -9.41
N PRO A 171 -21.83 -10.66 -8.65
CA PRO A 171 -21.68 -9.30 -9.16
C PRO A 171 -20.72 -9.19 -10.37
N VAL A 172 -21.14 -8.43 -11.38
CA VAL A 172 -20.30 -8.06 -12.54
C VAL A 172 -19.77 -6.65 -12.33
N LEU A 173 -18.45 -6.49 -12.35
CA LEU A 173 -17.80 -5.21 -12.09
C LEU A 173 -17.92 -4.25 -13.28
N SER A 174 -18.35 -3.02 -13.01
CA SER A 174 -18.25 -1.89 -13.94
C SER A 174 -16.80 -1.47 -14.20
N PRO A 175 -16.50 -0.66 -15.24
CA PRO A 175 -15.14 -0.19 -15.49
C PRO A 175 -14.50 0.55 -14.31
N SER A 176 -15.29 1.34 -13.57
CA SER A 176 -14.81 2.01 -12.35
C SER A 176 -14.46 1.02 -11.26
N GLU A 177 -15.27 -0.03 -11.07
CA GLU A 177 -14.99 -1.07 -10.07
C GLU A 177 -13.80 -1.93 -10.47
N VAL A 178 -13.58 -2.19 -11.76
CA VAL A 178 -12.35 -2.83 -12.28
C VAL A 178 -11.11 -1.98 -11.94
N LYS A 179 -11.19 -0.65 -12.10
CA LYS A 179 -10.11 0.28 -11.71
C LYS A 179 -9.88 0.26 -10.20
N ALA A 180 -10.95 0.27 -9.40
CA ALA A 180 -10.87 0.22 -7.94
C ALA A 180 -10.22 -1.10 -7.49
N TRP A 181 -10.66 -2.23 -8.05
CA TRP A 181 -10.07 -3.55 -7.82
C TRP A 181 -8.56 -3.56 -8.14
N ALA A 182 -8.16 -2.98 -9.26
CA ALA A 182 -6.74 -2.92 -9.65
C ALA A 182 -5.89 -2.14 -8.64
N ASN A 183 -6.43 -1.01 -8.15
CA ASN A 183 -5.78 -0.19 -7.14
C ASN A 183 -5.70 -0.93 -5.80
N GLN A 184 -6.78 -1.58 -5.39
CA GLN A 184 -6.81 -2.38 -4.16
C GLN A 184 -5.78 -3.52 -4.22
N LEU A 185 -5.74 -4.27 -5.33
CA LEU A 185 -4.75 -5.34 -5.54
C LEU A 185 -3.32 -4.80 -5.48
N SER A 186 -3.03 -3.72 -6.22
CA SER A 186 -1.70 -3.10 -6.22
C SER A 186 -1.29 -2.60 -4.83
N SER A 187 -2.22 -2.00 -4.09
CA SER A 187 -1.99 -1.50 -2.74
C SER A 187 -1.75 -2.63 -1.75
N TYR A 188 -2.53 -3.70 -1.85
CA TYR A 188 -2.43 -4.86 -0.97
C TYR A 188 -1.14 -5.65 -1.20
N TRP A 189 -0.74 -5.83 -2.45
CA TRP A 189 0.47 -6.57 -2.84
C TRP A 189 1.76 -5.78 -2.74
N TYR A 190 1.72 -4.45 -2.84
CA TYR A 190 2.92 -3.61 -2.85
C TYR A 190 3.90 -3.91 -1.71
N PRO A 191 3.47 -4.02 -0.44
CA PRO A 191 4.37 -4.22 0.69
C PRO A 191 5.16 -5.52 0.65
N SER A 192 4.62 -6.55 -0.02
CA SER A 192 5.25 -7.87 -0.14
C SER A 192 5.99 -8.04 -1.46
N PHE A 193 5.42 -7.51 -2.55
CA PHE A 193 5.84 -7.82 -3.92
C PHE A 193 6.27 -6.59 -4.71
N ASN A 194 6.33 -5.41 -4.10
CA ASN A 194 6.71 -4.13 -4.70
C ASN A 194 5.90 -3.82 -5.98
N THR A 195 4.61 -4.11 -5.94
CA THR A 195 3.69 -3.92 -7.07
C THR A 195 3.23 -2.50 -7.25
N ASP A 196 3.03 -2.12 -8.50
CA ASP A 196 2.55 -0.80 -8.88
C ASP A 196 1.82 -0.85 -10.23
N LEU A 197 0.80 0.00 -10.37
CA LEU A 197 0.05 0.11 -11.62
C LEU A 197 0.84 0.92 -12.65
N MET A 198 0.88 0.37 -13.86
CA MET A 198 1.51 1.00 -15.01
C MET A 198 0.47 1.67 -15.92
N PRO A 199 0.82 2.80 -16.55
CA PRO A 199 -0.01 3.39 -17.59
C PRO A 199 -0.33 2.34 -18.65
N VAL A 200 -1.60 2.22 -18.98
CA VAL A 200 -2.08 1.32 -20.02
C VAL A 200 -1.92 2.01 -21.37
N GLY A 201 -1.03 1.47 -22.20
CA GLY A 201 -0.88 1.86 -23.61
C GLY A 201 -1.79 1.05 -24.54
N PRO A 202 -1.72 1.29 -25.87
CA PRO A 202 -2.50 0.55 -26.86
C PRO A 202 -2.11 -0.94 -26.95
N SER A 203 -0.94 -1.32 -26.44
CA SER A 203 -0.45 -2.70 -26.39
C SER A 203 0.58 -2.86 -25.28
N PHE A 204 0.68 -4.05 -24.70
CA PHE A 204 1.81 -4.49 -23.88
C PHE A 204 2.53 -5.67 -24.59
N PRO A 205 3.87 -5.78 -24.57
CA PRO A 205 4.82 -4.81 -24.02
C PRO A 205 4.89 -3.55 -24.89
N ASP A 206 5.29 -2.43 -24.30
CA ASP A 206 5.43 -1.14 -24.97
C ASP A 206 6.91 -0.69 -25.07
N ALA A 207 7.18 0.52 -25.55
CA ALA A 207 8.53 1.04 -25.65
C ALA A 207 9.25 1.12 -24.30
N GLN A 208 8.52 1.35 -23.20
CA GLN A 208 9.07 1.53 -21.85
C GLN A 208 9.31 0.20 -21.11
N THR A 209 8.72 -0.89 -21.60
CA THR A 209 8.90 -2.23 -21.02
C THR A 209 10.35 -2.72 -21.15
N GLU A 210 10.87 -3.35 -20.11
CA GLU A 210 12.27 -3.78 -20.02
C GLU A 210 12.66 -4.75 -21.17
N PRO A 211 13.87 -4.64 -21.75
CA PRO A 211 14.29 -5.46 -22.88
C PRO A 211 14.24 -6.98 -22.62
N TYR A 212 14.61 -7.42 -21.42
CA TYR A 212 14.58 -8.85 -21.08
C TYR A 212 13.15 -9.40 -20.98
N ILE A 213 12.17 -8.58 -20.58
CA ILE A 213 10.75 -8.97 -20.59
C ILE A 213 10.26 -9.12 -22.03
N LYS A 214 10.63 -8.19 -22.92
CA LYS A 214 10.32 -8.31 -24.36
C LYS A 214 10.91 -9.57 -24.97
N GLN A 215 12.14 -9.92 -24.58
CA GLN A 215 12.81 -11.14 -25.00
C GLN A 215 12.06 -12.39 -24.51
N GLU A 216 11.69 -12.42 -23.23
CA GLU A 216 10.94 -13.52 -22.61
C GLU A 216 9.57 -13.74 -23.25
N LEU A 217 8.89 -12.65 -23.62
CA LEU A 217 7.62 -12.71 -24.33
C LEU A 217 7.73 -13.28 -25.75
N GLY A 218 8.93 -13.34 -26.35
CA GLY A 218 9.16 -13.97 -27.65
C GLY A 218 8.28 -13.42 -28.78
N GLY A 219 7.97 -12.12 -28.75
CA GLY A 219 7.08 -11.47 -29.72
C GLY A 219 5.59 -11.51 -29.40
N ARG A 220 5.17 -12.14 -28.29
CA ARG A 220 3.79 -12.05 -27.79
C ARG A 220 3.46 -10.60 -27.43
N ALA A 221 2.29 -10.15 -27.87
CA ALA A 221 1.74 -8.84 -27.57
C ALA A 221 0.28 -8.96 -27.18
N PHE A 222 -0.14 -8.07 -26.28
CA PHE A 222 -1.47 -8.02 -25.69
C PHE A 222 -2.08 -6.66 -26.04
N PRO A 223 -2.93 -6.59 -27.08
CA PRO A 223 -3.55 -5.34 -27.48
C PRO A 223 -4.57 -4.88 -26.44
N ALA A 224 -4.61 -3.57 -26.20
CA ALA A 224 -5.53 -2.90 -25.29
C ALA A 224 -5.69 -3.62 -23.94
N PRO A 225 -4.60 -3.84 -23.18
CA PRO A 225 -4.71 -4.51 -21.89
C PRO A 225 -5.56 -3.67 -20.95
N THR A 226 -6.39 -4.29 -20.11
CA THR A 226 -7.22 -3.54 -19.17
C THR A 226 -6.37 -3.02 -18.02
N ILE A 227 -5.48 -3.85 -17.48
CA ILE A 227 -4.61 -3.51 -16.34
C ILE A 227 -3.21 -4.06 -16.61
N VAL A 228 -2.20 -3.24 -16.36
CA VAL A 228 -0.80 -3.67 -16.31
C VAL A 228 -0.26 -3.37 -14.92
N LEU A 229 0.05 -4.41 -14.18
CA LEU A 229 0.64 -4.33 -12.84
C LEU A 229 2.08 -4.83 -12.90
N ARG A 230 3.03 -4.04 -12.41
CA ARG A 230 4.44 -4.39 -12.35
C ARG A 230 4.87 -4.59 -10.91
N GLY A 231 5.49 -5.72 -10.58
CA GLY A 231 6.06 -6.01 -9.26
C GLY A 231 7.55 -6.36 -9.32
N LYS A 232 8.17 -6.53 -8.15
CA LYS A 232 9.53 -7.07 -7.97
C LYS A 232 9.58 -8.05 -6.77
N PRO A 233 8.81 -9.15 -6.78
CA PRO A 233 8.73 -10.08 -5.64
C PRO A 233 10.07 -10.73 -5.30
N GLN A 234 10.95 -10.87 -6.29
CA GLN A 234 12.30 -11.44 -6.13
C GLN A 234 13.39 -10.49 -6.66
N GLY A 235 13.14 -9.18 -6.61
CA GLY A 235 14.09 -8.13 -7.04
C GLY A 235 14.19 -7.91 -8.55
N LYS A 236 13.66 -8.81 -9.39
CA LYS A 236 13.48 -8.59 -10.84
C LYS A 236 12.06 -8.15 -11.14
N ALA A 237 11.87 -7.32 -12.17
CA ALA A 237 10.53 -6.90 -12.55
C ALA A 237 9.74 -8.08 -13.11
N THR A 238 8.51 -8.23 -12.64
CA THR A 238 7.50 -9.21 -13.08
C THR A 238 6.23 -8.44 -13.42
N TYR A 239 5.48 -8.88 -14.43
CA TYR A 239 4.26 -8.19 -14.88
C TYR A 239 3.04 -9.11 -14.81
N ASN A 240 1.94 -8.57 -14.30
CA ASN A 240 0.61 -9.11 -14.51
C ASN A 240 -0.11 -8.25 -15.54
N VAL A 241 -0.60 -8.87 -16.62
CA VAL A 241 -1.33 -8.19 -17.70
C VAL A 241 -2.72 -8.79 -17.76
N PHE A 242 -3.72 -8.02 -17.31
CA PHE A 242 -5.10 -8.47 -17.28
C PHE A 242 -5.86 -8.02 -18.52
N LEU A 243 -6.49 -8.97 -19.21
CA LEU A 243 -7.40 -8.74 -20.32
C LEU A 243 -8.82 -9.03 -19.85
N VAL A 244 -9.55 -8.00 -19.43
CA VAL A 244 -10.95 -8.14 -19.02
C VAL A 244 -11.83 -8.04 -20.27
N ARG A 245 -12.75 -8.98 -20.47
CA ARG A 245 -13.69 -9.02 -21.61
C ARG A 245 -15.13 -8.89 -21.10
N GLY A 246 -16.01 -8.23 -21.87
CA GLY A 246 -17.43 -8.02 -21.52
C GLY A 246 -17.77 -6.57 -21.17
N GLU A 247 -19.02 -6.31 -20.75
CA GLU A 247 -19.41 -5.01 -20.17
C GLU A 247 -18.51 -4.75 -18.94
N GLY A 248 -17.71 -3.68 -18.97
CA GLY A 248 -16.65 -3.44 -17.96
C GLY A 248 -15.21 -3.50 -18.48
N ALA A 249 -14.99 -4.08 -19.67
CA ALA A 249 -13.65 -4.34 -20.25
C ALA A 249 -12.83 -3.08 -20.60
N ALA A 250 -13.50 -2.04 -21.06
CA ALA A 250 -12.85 -0.77 -21.35
C ALA A 250 -12.86 0.09 -20.08
N LEU A 251 -11.73 0.18 -19.39
CA LEU A 251 -11.46 1.36 -18.56
C LEU A 251 -11.72 2.56 -19.46
N ALA A 252 -12.64 3.44 -19.05
CA ALA A 252 -13.12 4.53 -19.90
C ALA A 252 -11.94 5.17 -20.66
N ALA A 253 -12.04 5.22 -21.99
CA ALA A 253 -11.07 5.95 -22.80
C ALA A 253 -10.91 7.34 -22.17
N ALA A 254 -9.67 7.82 -22.03
CA ALA A 254 -9.40 9.15 -21.51
C ALA A 254 -10.40 10.12 -22.15
N ALA A 255 -11.16 10.84 -21.33
CA ALA A 255 -12.13 11.80 -21.83
C ALA A 255 -11.45 12.67 -22.90
N PRO A 256 -12.12 13.01 -24.01
CA PRO A 256 -11.49 13.76 -25.09
C PRO A 256 -10.75 14.95 -24.48
N ALA A 257 -9.45 15.07 -24.81
CA ALA A 257 -8.53 16.00 -24.18
C ALA A 257 -9.19 17.38 -24.11
N LYS A 258 -9.57 17.79 -22.89
CA LYS A 258 -10.01 19.17 -22.69
C LYS A 258 -8.78 20.03 -22.96
N GLN A 259 -8.99 21.21 -23.55
CA GLN A 259 -7.86 22.10 -23.76
C GLN A 259 -7.27 22.46 -22.38
N ALA A 260 -6.06 21.95 -22.11
CA ALA A 260 -5.37 22.19 -20.85
C ALA A 260 -5.32 23.69 -20.55
N LEU A 261 -5.67 24.08 -19.31
CA LEU A 261 -5.63 25.47 -18.90
C LEU A 261 -4.19 25.99 -19.00
N ARG A 262 -3.93 26.89 -19.95
CA ARG A 262 -2.62 27.51 -20.12
C ARG A 262 -2.54 28.80 -19.33
N LEU A 263 -1.94 28.71 -18.15
CA LEU A 263 -1.56 29.88 -17.36
C LEU A 263 -0.23 30.47 -17.87
N ASN A 264 -0.09 31.80 -17.80
CA ASN A 264 1.13 32.51 -18.19
C ASN A 264 2.37 31.94 -17.50
N LYS A 265 3.50 31.87 -18.20
CA LYS A 265 4.76 31.42 -17.59
C LYS A 265 5.13 32.35 -16.43
N THR A 266 5.45 31.74 -15.30
CA THR A 266 5.92 32.44 -14.10
C THR A 266 7.34 31.98 -13.78
N ARG A 267 8.10 32.83 -13.08
CA ARG A 267 9.34 32.38 -12.46
C ARG A 267 8.99 31.61 -11.18
N PRO A 268 9.70 30.51 -10.85
CA PRO A 268 9.55 29.85 -9.57
C PRO A 268 9.74 30.84 -8.41
N SER A 269 8.92 30.70 -7.39
CA SER A 269 8.78 31.58 -6.23
C SER A 269 8.73 30.78 -4.92
N PRO A 270 9.77 29.96 -4.62
CA PRO A 270 9.79 29.16 -3.39
C PRO A 270 9.84 30.07 -2.16
N ASN A 271 9.21 29.64 -1.07
CA ASN A 271 9.28 30.32 0.24
C ASN A 271 9.86 29.41 1.34
N PRO A 272 11.19 29.17 1.35
CA PRO A 272 11.83 28.26 2.31
C PRO A 272 11.94 28.84 3.73
N ALA A 273 11.81 30.17 3.90
CA ALA A 273 12.10 30.86 5.15
C ALA A 273 11.25 30.37 6.36
N PRO A 274 9.92 30.18 6.26
CA PRO A 274 9.13 29.72 7.39
C PRO A 274 9.55 28.35 7.93
N GLY A 275 9.93 27.42 7.05
CA GLY A 275 10.43 26.09 7.43
C GLY A 275 11.77 26.18 8.14
N LEU A 276 12.70 26.97 7.59
CA LEU A 276 14.01 27.22 8.19
C LEU A 276 13.90 27.83 9.58
N GLU A 277 13.10 28.89 9.73
CA GLU A 277 12.89 29.58 11.00
C GLU A 277 12.27 28.67 12.06
N THR A 278 11.32 27.82 11.67
CA THR A 278 10.69 26.85 12.58
C THR A 278 11.72 25.86 13.12
N VAL A 279 12.51 25.26 12.24
CA VAL A 279 13.56 24.31 12.63
C VAL A 279 14.64 24.98 13.50
N GLN A 280 15.03 26.22 13.20
CA GLN A 280 16.00 26.95 14.01
C GLN A 280 15.48 27.24 15.42
N ARG A 281 14.18 27.58 15.57
CA ARG A 281 13.55 27.72 16.89
C ARG A 281 13.54 26.40 17.65
N GLU A 282 13.17 25.30 17.00
CA GLU A 282 13.16 23.97 17.62
C GLU A 282 14.57 23.56 18.07
N LEU A 283 15.59 23.81 17.24
CA LEU A 283 16.99 23.54 17.57
C LEU A 283 17.44 24.35 18.79
N ALA A 284 17.09 25.64 18.85
CA ALA A 284 17.40 26.49 19.99
C ALA A 284 16.74 25.97 21.28
N GLN A 285 15.46 25.58 21.22
CA GLN A 285 14.73 24.99 22.34
C GLN A 285 15.31 23.64 22.80
N ALA A 286 15.93 22.90 21.87
CA ALA A 286 16.56 21.61 22.15
C ALA A 286 18.03 21.70 22.62
N GLY A 287 18.54 22.91 22.89
CA GLY A 287 19.90 23.13 23.39
C GLY A 287 20.88 23.74 22.38
N GLY A 288 20.42 24.15 21.20
CA GLY A 288 21.17 24.99 20.25
C GLY A 288 22.14 24.25 19.32
N SER A 289 22.28 22.93 19.41
CA SER A 289 23.11 22.15 18.48
C SER A 289 22.57 20.75 18.21
N TRP A 290 22.80 20.24 16.99
CA TRP A 290 22.37 18.90 16.59
C TRP A 290 22.92 17.79 17.49
N PRO A 291 24.22 17.77 17.88
CA PRO A 291 24.75 16.76 18.78
C PRO A 291 24.08 16.75 20.17
N MET A 292 23.74 17.94 20.71
CA MET A 292 23.05 18.04 22.01
C MET A 292 21.63 17.49 21.93
N TRP A 293 20.87 17.85 20.90
CA TRP A 293 19.52 17.32 20.71
C TRP A 293 19.52 15.81 20.51
N MET A 294 20.43 15.30 19.68
CA MET A 294 20.66 13.85 19.51
C MET A 294 21.01 13.17 20.83
N ALA A 295 21.89 13.76 21.64
CA ALA A 295 22.26 13.20 22.95
C ALA A 295 21.06 13.12 23.91
N LYS A 296 20.18 14.14 23.91
CA LYS A 296 18.95 14.15 24.72
C LYS A 296 18.00 12.99 24.35
N LEU A 297 17.92 12.62 23.07
CA LEU A 297 17.03 11.56 22.59
C LEU A 297 17.69 10.17 22.50
N ARG A 298 19.01 10.08 22.75
CA ARG A 298 19.78 8.84 22.68
C ARG A 298 19.17 7.67 23.45
N PRO A 299 18.72 7.82 24.71
CA PRO A 299 18.09 6.70 25.44
C PRO A 299 16.85 6.14 24.72
N THR A 300 16.06 7.03 24.09
CA THR A 300 14.88 6.63 23.31
C THR A 300 15.31 5.89 22.04
N HIS A 301 16.26 6.44 21.28
CA HIS A 301 16.76 5.81 20.06
C HIS A 301 17.41 4.45 20.34
N ASP A 302 18.13 4.30 21.45
CA ASP A 302 18.73 3.03 21.85
C ASP A 302 17.67 1.98 22.25
N ALA A 303 16.59 2.40 22.92
CA ALA A 303 15.45 1.52 23.21
C ALA A 303 14.75 1.05 21.92
N LEU A 304 14.53 1.94 20.95
CA LEU A 304 13.98 1.58 19.64
C LEU A 304 14.89 0.60 18.89
N LYS A 305 16.21 0.87 18.85
CA LYS A 305 17.21 -0.04 18.24
C LYS A 305 17.24 -1.40 18.92
N LYS A 306 17.16 -1.46 20.26
CA LYS A 306 17.08 -2.72 21.00
C LYS A 306 15.84 -3.52 20.59
N ARG A 307 14.69 -2.86 20.46
CA ARG A 307 13.44 -3.48 19.99
C ARG A 307 13.57 -4.02 18.56
N LEU A 308 14.15 -3.24 17.65
CA LEU A 308 14.42 -3.65 16.27
C LEU A 308 15.34 -4.88 16.17
N LYS A 309 16.37 -4.95 17.01
CA LYS A 309 17.30 -6.09 17.07
C LYS A 309 16.63 -7.37 17.60
N GLY A 310 15.63 -7.25 18.47
CA GLY A 310 14.86 -8.38 19.00
C GLY A 310 13.79 -8.92 18.04
N MET A 311 13.51 -8.23 16.93
CA MET A 311 12.50 -8.64 15.96
C MET A 311 13.08 -9.50 14.84
N PRO A 312 12.43 -10.61 14.45
CA PRO A 312 12.78 -11.34 13.25
C PRO A 312 12.76 -10.43 12.01
N PRO A 313 13.75 -10.51 11.08
CA PRO A 313 13.83 -9.61 9.92
C PRO A 313 12.60 -9.59 9.00
N LYS A 314 11.88 -10.72 8.92
CA LYS A 314 10.64 -10.87 8.14
C LYS A 314 9.42 -10.21 8.79
N VAL A 315 9.43 -9.99 10.11
CA VAL A 315 8.31 -9.33 10.80
C VAL A 315 8.42 -7.82 10.60
N LYS A 316 7.40 -7.22 10.01
CA LYS A 316 7.39 -5.79 9.63
C LYS A 316 6.45 -4.94 10.47
N ALA A 317 5.59 -5.52 11.30
CA ALA A 317 4.75 -4.78 12.23
C ALA A 317 4.97 -5.19 13.69
N LEU A 318 4.67 -4.27 14.61
CA LEU A 318 4.71 -4.47 16.05
C LEU A 318 3.38 -4.08 16.68
N ALA A 319 2.94 -4.85 17.67
CA ALA A 319 1.84 -4.42 18.54
C ALA A 319 2.30 -3.30 19.50
N GLY A 320 1.51 -2.24 19.55
CA GLY A 320 1.52 -1.21 20.57
C GLY A 320 0.34 -1.38 21.55
N ARG A 321 -0.17 -0.27 22.08
CA ARG A 321 -1.30 -0.22 23.01
C ARG A 321 -2.57 0.25 22.31
N ASP A 322 -3.72 -0.06 22.91
CA ASP A 322 -5.05 0.45 22.48
C ASP A 322 -5.40 0.13 21.02
N GLY A 323 -4.89 -0.99 20.50
CA GLY A 323 -5.08 -1.43 19.12
C GLY A 323 -4.09 -0.81 18.11
N PHE A 324 -3.16 0.05 18.53
CA PHE A 324 -2.14 0.60 17.64
C PHE A 324 -1.13 -0.46 17.23
N LEU A 325 -0.86 -0.51 15.93
CA LEU A 325 0.23 -1.26 15.32
C LEU A 325 1.29 -0.29 14.81
N PHE A 326 2.56 -0.64 14.86
CA PHE A 326 3.65 0.20 14.36
C PHE A 326 4.44 -0.51 13.27
N TYR A 327 4.84 0.25 12.25
CA TYR A 327 5.67 -0.27 11.19
C TYR A 327 7.13 -0.29 11.61
N ARG A 328 7.84 -1.38 11.29
CA ARG A 328 9.27 -1.54 11.57
C ARG A 328 10.08 -0.36 11.03
N ASN A 329 9.81 0.07 9.80
CA ASN A 329 10.61 1.12 9.16
C ASN A 329 10.41 2.50 9.80
N ASP A 330 9.27 2.76 10.47
CA ASP A 330 9.09 3.99 11.25
C ASP A 330 10.11 4.05 12.40
N LEU A 331 10.36 2.91 13.06
CA LEU A 331 11.36 2.80 14.13
C LEU A 331 12.78 2.93 13.56
N GLU A 332 13.06 2.31 12.42
CA GLU A 332 14.36 2.40 11.74
C GLU A 332 14.65 3.85 11.32
N TYR A 333 13.66 4.56 10.79
CA TYR A 333 13.76 5.97 10.43
C TYR A 333 14.02 6.88 11.65
N VAL A 334 13.22 6.77 12.70
CA VAL A 334 13.36 7.63 13.89
C VAL A 334 14.70 7.41 14.60
N SER A 335 15.22 6.18 14.57
CA SER A 335 16.49 5.82 15.23
C SER A 335 17.70 5.73 14.28
N GLY A 336 17.50 6.04 13.00
CA GLY A 336 18.43 5.75 11.91
C GLY A 336 19.68 6.62 11.84
N GLY A 337 19.66 7.78 12.52
CA GLY A 337 20.76 8.73 12.52
C GLY A 337 20.67 9.73 11.36
N ASP A 338 21.82 10.28 10.98
CA ASP A 338 21.91 11.37 10.00
C ASP A 338 21.48 10.93 8.60
N LEU A 339 20.41 11.55 8.07
CA LEU A 339 19.84 11.22 6.76
C LEU A 339 20.76 11.59 5.59
N GLU A 340 21.75 12.45 5.81
CA GLU A 340 22.75 12.81 4.80
C GLU A 340 23.91 11.80 4.74
N GLN A 341 24.14 11.03 5.82
CA GLN A 341 25.26 10.08 5.94
C GLN A 341 24.83 8.65 5.62
N GLN A 342 24.03 8.49 4.58
CA GLN A 342 23.61 7.20 4.08
C GLN A 342 24.52 6.76 2.92
N ARG A 343 24.52 5.45 2.62
CA ARG A 343 25.26 4.93 1.46
C ARG A 343 24.81 5.63 0.16
N LYS A 344 25.70 5.64 -0.85
CA LYS A 344 25.36 6.17 -2.19
C LYS A 344 24.06 5.53 -2.68
N GLY A 345 23.16 6.35 -3.23
CA GLY A 345 21.82 5.95 -3.65
C GLY A 345 20.76 6.00 -2.54
N LYS A 346 21.12 6.13 -1.25
CA LYS A 346 20.14 6.26 -0.15
C LYS A 346 20.01 7.67 0.41
N ASN A 347 21.01 8.52 0.20
CA ASN A 347 20.95 9.93 0.61
C ASN A 347 19.91 10.69 -0.26
N PRO A 348 18.83 11.23 0.33
CA PRO A 348 17.77 11.91 -0.41
C PRO A 348 18.17 13.31 -0.90
N LEU A 349 19.10 13.99 -0.21
CA LEU A 349 19.46 15.38 -0.48
C LEU A 349 19.85 15.65 -1.94
N PRO A 350 20.86 14.98 -2.54
CA PRO A 350 21.28 15.29 -3.91
C PRO A 350 20.15 15.09 -4.92
N VAL A 351 19.27 14.11 -4.67
CA VAL A 351 18.16 13.77 -5.55
C VAL A 351 17.04 14.81 -5.48
N ILE A 352 16.69 15.30 -4.28
CA ILE A 352 15.70 16.36 -4.11
C ILE A 352 16.19 17.65 -4.79
N LEU A 353 17.47 17.99 -4.65
CA LEU A 353 18.07 19.17 -5.29
C LEU A 353 18.12 19.04 -6.82
N GLU A 354 18.46 17.85 -7.33
CA GLU A 354 18.42 17.56 -8.76
C GLU A 354 17.01 17.75 -9.34
N PHE A 355 15.99 17.24 -8.65
CA PHE A 355 14.60 17.38 -9.10
C PHE A 355 14.12 18.83 -9.03
N LYS A 356 14.45 19.55 -7.95
CA LYS A 356 14.18 20.99 -7.85
C LYS A 356 14.77 21.74 -9.04
N LYS A 357 16.05 21.51 -9.36
CA LYS A 357 16.73 22.19 -10.46
C LYS A 357 16.02 21.95 -11.80
N LEU A 358 15.62 20.72 -12.07
CA LEU A 358 14.84 20.39 -13.27
C LEU A 358 13.52 21.18 -13.33
N LEU A 359 12.78 21.26 -12.23
CA LEU A 359 11.52 22.02 -12.17
C LEU A 359 11.74 23.52 -12.34
N ASP A 360 12.81 24.07 -11.74
CA ASP A 360 13.17 25.48 -11.90
C ASP A 360 13.48 25.82 -13.37
N GLU A 361 14.21 24.95 -14.07
CA GLU A 361 14.52 25.08 -15.51
C GLU A 361 13.26 25.06 -16.38
N GLN A 362 12.20 24.40 -15.94
CA GLN A 362 10.89 24.39 -16.61
C GLN A 362 9.96 25.53 -16.14
N GLY A 363 10.38 26.36 -15.19
CA GLY A 363 9.56 27.44 -14.62
C GLY A 363 8.41 26.94 -13.74
N VAL A 364 8.59 25.79 -13.09
CA VAL A 364 7.61 25.12 -12.24
C VAL A 364 8.02 25.25 -10.77
N ASP A 365 7.12 25.72 -9.91
CA ASP A 365 7.34 25.74 -8.47
C ASP A 365 7.48 24.32 -7.92
N PHE A 366 8.34 24.14 -6.92
CA PHE A 366 8.55 22.87 -6.24
C PHE A 366 8.24 22.99 -4.75
N LEU A 367 7.33 22.14 -4.27
CA LEU A 367 6.94 22.06 -2.87
C LEU A 367 7.16 20.63 -2.35
N PHE A 368 8.07 20.46 -1.39
CA PHE A 368 8.32 19.17 -0.78
C PHE A 368 7.49 19.00 0.51
N VAL A 369 6.79 17.88 0.65
CA VAL A 369 5.81 17.64 1.72
C VAL A 369 6.03 16.27 2.37
N PRO A 370 7.00 16.15 3.28
CA PRO A 370 7.21 14.92 4.04
C PRO A 370 6.07 14.69 5.04
N VAL A 371 5.39 13.54 4.93
CA VAL A 371 4.35 13.11 5.87
C VAL A 371 5.01 12.48 7.10
N PRO A 372 4.79 12.99 8.33
CA PRO A 372 5.43 12.43 9.52
C PRO A 372 5.03 10.98 9.75
N THR A 373 5.86 10.23 10.46
CA THR A 373 5.54 8.85 10.81
C THR A 373 4.53 8.78 11.95
N LYS A 374 3.79 7.67 12.04
CA LYS A 374 2.88 7.42 13.16
C LYS A 374 3.63 7.39 14.50
N LEU A 375 4.88 6.90 14.48
CA LEU A 375 5.76 6.89 15.64
C LEU A 375 6.13 8.31 16.12
N GLU A 376 6.35 9.27 15.22
CA GLU A 376 6.61 10.66 15.61
C GLU A 376 5.40 11.34 16.25
N VAL A 377 4.18 10.95 15.87
CA VAL A 377 2.95 11.57 16.40
C VAL A 377 2.45 10.85 17.66
N TYR A 378 2.56 9.52 17.72
CA TYR A 378 2.01 8.69 18.80
C TYR A 378 3.08 7.78 19.46
N PRO A 379 4.23 8.30 19.92
CA PRO A 379 5.26 7.46 20.55
C PRO A 379 4.75 6.76 21.81
N GLU A 380 3.83 7.39 22.56
CA GLU A 380 3.22 6.82 23.77
C GLU A 380 2.32 5.61 23.50
N LYS A 381 1.85 5.45 22.26
CA LYS A 381 1.06 4.28 21.85
C LYS A 381 1.95 3.08 21.50
N LEU A 382 3.24 3.29 21.23
CA LEU A 382 4.20 2.19 21.03
C LEU A 382 4.64 1.57 22.37
N ASP A 383 4.94 2.40 23.35
CA ASP A 383 5.48 1.98 24.65
C ASP A 383 5.13 3.01 25.76
N PRO A 384 4.63 2.58 26.94
CA PRO A 384 4.38 3.49 28.05
C PRO A 384 5.60 4.32 28.47
N ALA A 385 6.81 3.78 28.30
CA ALA A 385 8.06 4.49 28.60
C ALA A 385 8.24 5.76 27.75
N PHE A 386 7.52 5.87 26.62
CA PHE A 386 7.56 7.02 25.72
C PHE A 386 6.45 8.04 25.97
N THR A 387 5.66 7.90 27.04
CA THR A 387 4.58 8.85 27.39
C THR A 387 5.08 10.29 27.50
N ALA A 388 6.26 10.50 28.10
CA ALA A 388 6.86 11.82 28.24
C ALA A 388 7.23 12.46 26.89
N LEU A 389 7.35 11.68 25.81
CA LEU A 389 7.67 12.15 24.47
C LEU A 389 6.43 12.58 23.67
N SER A 390 5.22 12.35 24.19
CA SER A 390 3.98 12.78 23.52
C SER A 390 4.00 14.29 23.30
N GLY A 391 3.78 14.73 22.07
CA GLY A 391 3.83 16.16 21.70
C GLY A 391 5.24 16.70 21.46
N GLN A 392 6.29 15.88 21.56
CA GLN A 392 7.67 16.28 21.31
C GLN A 392 8.16 15.78 19.94
N ILE A 393 9.14 16.49 19.38
CA ILE A 393 9.86 16.05 18.18
C ILE A 393 10.94 15.04 18.61
N ILE A 394 10.81 13.81 18.12
CA ILE A 394 11.68 12.68 18.48
C ILE A 394 12.71 12.31 17.39
N ASN A 395 12.67 12.97 16.23
CA ASN A 395 13.60 12.74 15.12
C ASN A 395 14.34 14.03 14.69
N PRO A 396 15.43 14.41 15.40
CA PRO A 396 16.23 15.57 15.04
C PRO A 396 17.02 15.42 13.73
N ALA A 397 17.26 14.20 13.23
CA ALA A 397 17.95 14.01 11.94
C ALA A 397 17.13 14.57 10.78
N PHE A 398 15.82 14.40 10.85
CA PHE A 398 14.93 14.95 9.84
C PHE A 398 14.84 16.49 9.92
N ARG A 399 14.85 17.06 11.13
CA ARG A 399 14.92 18.52 11.32
C ARG A 399 16.19 19.10 10.69
N LYS A 400 17.33 18.43 10.89
CA LYS A 400 18.60 18.79 10.23
C LYS A 400 18.48 18.77 8.70
N LEU A 401 17.82 17.76 8.12
CA LEU A 401 17.60 17.69 6.68
C LEU A 401 16.69 18.82 6.17
N ILE A 402 15.61 19.17 6.89
CA ILE A 402 14.74 20.32 6.55
C ILE A 402 15.56 21.61 6.54
N GLU A 403 16.41 21.84 7.55
CA GLU A 403 17.29 23.00 7.62
C GLU A 403 18.19 23.07 6.38
N ARG A 404 18.81 21.95 6.02
CA ARG A 404 19.71 21.85 4.87
C ARG A 404 18.98 22.14 3.56
N LEU A 405 17.85 21.48 3.31
CA LEU A 405 17.04 21.67 2.11
C LEU A 405 16.53 23.12 1.98
N SER A 406 16.08 23.72 3.08
CA SER A 406 15.59 25.11 3.08
C SER A 406 16.71 26.11 2.74
N LYS A 407 17.93 25.88 3.25
CA LYS A 407 19.12 26.69 2.90
C LYS A 407 19.50 26.56 1.41
N GLU A 408 19.19 25.43 0.79
CA GLU A 408 19.37 25.19 -0.66
C GLU A 408 18.16 25.68 -1.49
N GLY A 409 17.23 26.41 -0.88
CA GLY A 409 16.09 27.02 -1.57
C GLY A 409 14.92 26.07 -1.85
N VAL A 410 14.92 24.86 -1.27
CA VAL A 410 13.77 23.95 -1.35
C VAL A 410 12.70 24.45 -0.39
N GLU A 411 11.50 24.66 -0.92
CA GLU A 411 10.35 24.98 -0.09
C GLU A 411 9.73 23.72 0.49
N ILE A 412 9.44 23.73 1.80
CA ILE A 412 8.93 22.59 2.54
C ILE A 412 7.68 22.99 3.34
N VAL A 413 6.63 22.19 3.22
CA VAL A 413 5.51 22.19 4.19
C VAL A 413 5.75 21.04 5.16
N ASP A 414 6.25 21.38 6.35
CA ASP A 414 6.45 20.43 7.43
C ASP A 414 5.14 20.22 8.20
N LEU A 415 4.60 19.00 8.11
CA LEU A 415 3.32 18.66 8.71
C LEU A 415 3.43 18.31 10.20
N LEU A 416 4.62 17.94 10.72
CA LEU A 416 4.73 17.42 12.09
C LEU A 416 4.28 18.43 13.15
N PRO A 417 4.72 19.71 13.14
CA PRO A 417 4.29 20.66 14.18
C PRO A 417 2.78 20.83 14.24
N ALA A 418 2.10 20.88 13.09
CA ALA A 418 0.66 20.99 13.03
C ALA A 418 -0.04 19.72 13.54
N PHE A 419 0.50 18.53 13.25
CA PHE A 419 -0.04 17.26 13.73
C PHE A 419 0.10 17.13 15.25
N LEU A 420 1.25 17.51 15.81
CA LEU A 420 1.45 17.53 17.26
C LEU A 420 0.49 18.52 17.94
N GLN A 421 0.26 19.70 17.35
CA GLN A 421 -0.70 20.68 17.87
C GLN A 421 -2.15 20.17 17.79
N ALA A 422 -2.55 19.57 16.67
CA ALA A 422 -3.91 19.05 16.46
C ALA A 422 -4.22 17.88 17.41
N LYS A 423 -3.21 17.05 17.72
CA LYS A 423 -3.33 15.98 18.72
C LYS A 423 -3.67 16.53 20.11
N VAL A 424 -3.04 17.62 20.53
CA VAL A 424 -3.25 18.23 21.86
C VAL A 424 -4.58 18.97 21.96
N THR A 425 -4.91 19.76 20.93
CA THR A 425 -6.07 20.67 20.96
C THR A 425 -7.42 19.98 20.86
N SER A 426 -7.47 18.78 20.25
CA SER A 426 -8.74 18.07 20.03
C SER A 426 -8.60 16.60 20.42
N ALA A 427 -8.29 16.35 21.68
CA ALA A 427 -8.13 14.98 22.22
C ALA A 427 -9.42 14.14 22.15
N ALA A 428 -10.59 14.78 21.99
CA ALA A 428 -11.88 14.13 21.78
C ALA A 428 -12.17 13.79 20.31
N GLU A 429 -11.38 14.31 19.35
CA GLU A 429 -11.51 13.98 17.93
C GLU A 429 -10.80 12.66 17.59
N PRO A 430 -11.14 12.02 16.45
CA PRO A 430 -10.43 10.85 15.97
C PRO A 430 -8.91 11.06 15.90
N PHE A 431 -8.13 9.97 16.02
CA PHE A 431 -6.69 10.02 15.84
C PHE A 431 -6.32 10.54 14.44
N LEU A 432 -5.13 11.11 14.28
CA LEU A 432 -4.59 11.55 12.99
C LEU A 432 -4.07 10.40 12.14
N PHE A 433 -3.84 9.24 12.77
CA PHE A 433 -3.42 8.00 12.12
C PHE A 433 -4.33 6.85 12.50
N GLN A 434 -4.53 5.94 11.55
CA GLN A 434 -5.25 4.70 11.78
C GLN A 434 -4.47 3.81 12.75
N ARG A 435 -5.17 3.03 13.58
CA ARG A 435 -4.50 2.24 14.61
C ARG A 435 -3.79 1.06 13.99
N GLN A 436 -4.48 0.30 13.15
CA GLN A 436 -3.95 -0.92 12.52
C GLN A 436 -3.18 -0.68 11.20
N ASP A 437 -3.02 0.57 10.76
CA ASP A 437 -2.51 0.91 9.42
C ASP A 437 -1.41 1.98 9.48
N THR A 438 -0.49 2.01 8.51
CA THR A 438 0.56 3.03 8.41
C THR A 438 0.05 4.42 8.06
N HIS A 439 -1.12 4.53 7.43
CA HIS A 439 -1.66 5.77 6.88
C HIS A 439 -2.42 6.60 7.91
N TRP A 440 -2.59 7.88 7.57
CA TRP A 440 -3.43 8.81 8.30
C TRP A 440 -4.91 8.39 8.29
N THR A 441 -5.70 8.99 9.18
CA THR A 441 -7.16 9.03 9.06
C THR A 441 -7.62 10.16 8.14
N ASP A 442 -8.92 10.22 7.83
CA ASP A 442 -9.58 11.37 7.20
C ASP A 442 -9.22 12.71 7.87
N ARG A 443 -9.14 12.73 9.21
CA ARG A 443 -8.74 13.93 9.96
C ARG A 443 -7.30 14.35 9.64
N GLY A 444 -6.36 13.40 9.68
CA GLY A 444 -4.94 13.68 9.41
C GLY A 444 -4.70 14.15 7.98
N LEU A 445 -5.33 13.52 7.00
CA LEU A 445 -5.19 13.90 5.60
C LEU A 445 -5.83 15.26 5.29
N ARG A 446 -6.97 15.58 5.91
CA ARG A 446 -7.65 16.88 5.73
C ARG A 446 -6.84 18.02 6.33
N LEU A 447 -6.23 17.82 7.50
CA LEU A 447 -5.31 18.79 8.08
C LEU A 447 -4.14 19.09 7.13
N ALA A 448 -3.54 18.05 6.53
CA ALA A 448 -2.49 18.24 5.52
C ALA A 448 -3.01 19.01 4.29
N ALA A 449 -4.20 18.64 3.78
CA ALA A 449 -4.81 19.32 2.64
C ALA A 449 -5.09 20.81 2.90
N ASP A 450 -5.56 21.17 4.10
CA ASP A 450 -5.85 22.56 4.47
C ASP A 450 -4.57 23.42 4.58
N LEU A 451 -3.50 22.86 5.14
CA LEU A 451 -2.18 23.51 5.18
C LEU A 451 -1.64 23.76 3.77
N LEU A 452 -1.73 22.74 2.91
CA LEU A 452 -1.30 22.86 1.51
C LEU A 452 -2.17 23.85 0.74
N ALA A 453 -3.49 23.82 0.89
CA ALA A 453 -4.38 24.76 0.21
C ALA A 453 -4.07 26.21 0.62
N THR A 454 -3.83 26.44 1.91
CA THR A 454 -3.39 27.74 2.42
C THR A 454 -2.09 28.20 1.76
N ARG A 455 -1.13 27.29 1.57
CA ARG A 455 0.12 27.63 0.89
C ARG A 455 -0.06 27.84 -0.61
N VAL A 456 -0.79 26.97 -1.29
CA VAL A 456 -1.00 27.04 -2.74
C VAL A 456 -1.63 28.38 -3.14
N LYS A 457 -2.60 28.85 -2.34
CA LYS A 457 -3.27 30.15 -2.54
C LYS A 457 -2.33 31.36 -2.50
N LYS A 458 -1.12 31.22 -1.95
CA LYS A 458 -0.12 32.29 -1.85
C LYS A 458 0.84 32.35 -3.04
N TYR A 459 0.83 31.38 -3.95
CA TYR A 459 1.65 31.50 -5.16
C TYR A 459 1.14 32.62 -6.08
N PRO A 460 2.02 33.39 -6.74
CA PRO A 460 1.61 34.52 -7.57
C PRO A 460 0.64 34.16 -8.71
N TRP A 461 0.79 32.96 -9.30
CA TRP A 461 -0.07 32.48 -10.39
C TRP A 461 -1.46 32.01 -9.91
N TYR A 462 -1.70 31.85 -8.60
CA TYR A 462 -2.97 31.34 -8.11
C TYR A 462 -4.14 32.27 -8.44
N ALA A 463 -3.93 33.58 -8.47
CA ALA A 463 -4.99 34.53 -8.82
C ALA A 463 -5.59 34.29 -10.23
N ASP A 464 -4.78 33.80 -11.17
CA ASP A 464 -5.26 33.43 -12.51
C ASP A 464 -5.95 32.07 -12.51
N LEU A 465 -5.44 31.09 -11.75
CA LEU A 465 -6.11 29.80 -11.56
C LEU A 465 -7.49 29.98 -10.91
N ALA A 466 -7.57 30.88 -9.93
CA ALA A 466 -8.77 31.24 -9.18
C ALA A 466 -9.91 31.83 -10.05
N LYS A 467 -9.67 32.16 -11.32
CA LYS A 467 -10.71 32.55 -12.28
C LYS A 467 -11.48 31.34 -12.83
N GLN A 468 -10.92 30.14 -12.70
CA GLN A 468 -11.48 28.87 -13.18
C GLN A 468 -12.00 28.00 -12.03
N LYS A 469 -12.41 28.63 -10.93
CA LYS A 469 -12.80 27.92 -9.71
C LYS A 469 -13.98 26.98 -9.95
N ARG A 470 -13.92 25.84 -9.28
CA ARG A 470 -15.01 24.87 -9.18
C ARG A 470 -15.51 24.80 -7.74
N ALA A 471 -16.81 24.61 -7.58
CA ALA A 471 -17.40 24.33 -6.28
C ALA A 471 -17.25 22.83 -5.95
N TYR A 472 -17.03 22.53 -4.69
CA TYR A 472 -16.87 21.17 -4.19
C TYR A 472 -17.60 21.00 -2.87
N ASP A 473 -18.42 19.95 -2.80
CA ASP A 473 -19.14 19.54 -1.60
C ASP A 473 -18.46 18.32 -0.96
N LEU A 474 -18.81 18.06 0.29
CA LEU A 474 -18.39 16.87 1.02
C LEU A 474 -19.58 15.93 1.25
N ARG A 475 -19.37 14.64 1.05
CA ARG A 475 -20.29 13.58 1.47
C ARG A 475 -19.57 12.63 2.40
N GLU A 476 -20.07 12.51 3.62
CA GLU A 476 -19.55 11.52 4.57
C GLU A 476 -19.81 10.11 4.05
N THR A 477 -18.83 9.23 4.25
CA THR A 477 -18.89 7.79 3.97
C THR A 477 -18.08 7.05 5.03
N SER A 478 -18.16 5.73 5.02
CA SER A 478 -17.32 4.88 5.85
C SER A 478 -16.91 3.61 5.12
N PHE A 479 -15.80 3.02 5.54
CA PHE A 479 -15.35 1.72 5.07
C PHE A 479 -14.83 0.89 6.24
N THR A 480 -14.86 -0.44 6.10
CA THR A 480 -14.41 -1.38 7.13
C THR A 480 -13.33 -2.29 6.57
N ARG A 481 -12.16 -2.35 7.22
CA ARG A 481 -11.08 -3.27 6.83
C ARG A 481 -10.06 -3.50 7.94
N PHE A 482 -9.21 -4.50 7.75
CA PHE A 482 -7.94 -4.56 8.47
C PHE A 482 -6.99 -3.48 7.96
N GLY A 483 -6.21 -2.90 8.87
CA GLY A 483 -5.12 -2.01 8.49
C GLY A 483 -3.95 -2.77 7.88
N ASP A 484 -3.14 -2.10 7.06
CA ASP A 484 -2.03 -2.74 6.31
C ASP A 484 -0.93 -3.35 7.20
N LEU A 485 -0.89 -3.03 8.50
CA LEU A 485 0.05 -3.62 9.45
C LEU A 485 -0.45 -4.93 10.06
N HIS A 486 -1.74 -5.23 9.97
CA HIS A 486 -2.33 -6.45 10.55
C HIS A 486 -1.68 -7.71 9.97
N SER A 487 -1.67 -7.86 8.65
CA SER A 487 -1.07 -9.02 7.96
C SER A 487 0.45 -9.13 8.15
N ARG A 488 1.09 -8.08 8.68
CA ARG A 488 2.55 -8.00 8.92
C ARG A 488 2.94 -8.31 10.36
N LEU A 489 1.97 -8.58 11.23
CA LEU A 489 2.20 -9.10 12.56
C LEU A 489 2.57 -10.59 12.52
N PRO A 490 3.24 -11.11 13.56
CA PRO A 490 3.27 -12.54 13.80
C PRO A 490 1.84 -13.11 13.80
N GLU A 491 1.62 -14.26 13.17
CA GLU A 491 0.28 -14.84 12.98
C GLU A 491 -0.51 -14.99 14.30
N ALA A 492 0.17 -15.39 15.37
CA ALA A 492 -0.42 -15.50 16.71
C ALA A 492 -0.95 -14.16 17.27
N GLU A 493 -0.43 -13.03 16.81
CA GLU A 493 -0.87 -11.70 17.21
C GLU A 493 -2.03 -11.18 16.35
N GLN A 494 -2.17 -11.65 15.10
CA GLN A 494 -3.19 -11.17 14.16
C GLN A 494 -4.62 -11.39 14.69
N LYS A 495 -4.86 -12.51 15.38
CA LYS A 495 -6.17 -12.88 15.94
C LYS A 495 -6.67 -11.95 17.06
N LYS A 496 -5.81 -11.05 17.57
CA LYS A 496 -6.17 -10.08 18.62
C LYS A 496 -6.85 -8.83 18.07
N TYR A 497 -6.99 -8.72 16.75
CA TYR A 497 -7.47 -7.53 16.06
C TYR A 497 -8.69 -7.90 15.22
N ALA A 498 -9.64 -6.97 15.15
CA ALA A 498 -10.79 -7.03 14.26
C ALA A 498 -10.73 -5.86 13.26
N PRO A 499 -11.38 -5.96 12.08
CA PRO A 499 -11.47 -4.85 11.13
C PRO A 499 -11.99 -3.56 11.77
N GLU A 500 -11.38 -2.43 11.45
CA GLU A 500 -11.82 -1.11 11.93
C GLU A 500 -12.79 -0.48 10.93
N THR A 501 -13.83 0.20 11.42
CA THR A 501 -14.69 1.06 10.59
C THR A 501 -14.20 2.49 10.68
N LEU A 502 -13.84 3.07 9.55
CA LEU A 502 -13.23 4.39 9.44
C LEU A 502 -14.16 5.32 8.67
N VAL A 503 -14.25 6.57 9.12
CA VAL A 503 -14.98 7.64 8.45
C VAL A 503 -14.09 8.29 7.39
N ALA A 504 -14.70 8.69 6.28
CA ALA A 504 -14.08 9.49 5.24
C ALA A 504 -15.06 10.51 4.65
N HIS A 505 -14.56 11.57 4.05
CA HIS A 505 -15.37 12.58 3.37
C HIS A 505 -15.08 12.63 1.87
N ARG A 506 -15.94 12.01 1.06
CA ARG A 506 -15.84 12.08 -0.40
C ARG A 506 -16.04 13.51 -0.87
N VAL A 507 -15.19 13.96 -1.78
CA VAL A 507 -15.36 15.25 -2.46
C VAL A 507 -16.22 15.05 -3.70
N VAL A 508 -17.18 15.95 -3.90
CA VAL A 508 -18.16 15.89 -4.99
C VAL A 508 -18.17 17.21 -5.73
N ALA A 509 -18.21 17.17 -7.07
CA ALA A 509 -18.40 18.32 -7.93
C ALA A 509 -19.63 18.08 -8.83
N ASP A 510 -20.56 19.03 -8.87
CA ASP A 510 -21.76 18.96 -9.72
C ASP A 510 -22.54 17.63 -9.57
N GLY A 511 -22.65 17.15 -8.33
CA GLY A 511 -23.33 15.89 -7.99
C GLY A 511 -22.56 14.61 -8.32
N LYS A 512 -21.36 14.69 -8.89
CA LYS A 512 -20.49 13.54 -9.23
C LYS A 512 -19.26 13.47 -8.33
N PRO A 513 -18.74 12.26 -8.02
CA PRO A 513 -17.48 12.14 -7.29
C PRO A 513 -16.34 12.90 -7.99
N TYR A 514 -15.47 13.52 -7.19
CA TYR A 514 -14.28 14.21 -7.68
C TYR A 514 -13.32 13.24 -8.37
N ASP A 515 -12.79 13.60 -9.53
CA ASP A 515 -11.66 12.89 -10.14
C ASP A 515 -10.49 13.85 -10.37
N ASP A 516 -9.28 13.31 -10.29
CA ASP A 516 -8.06 14.05 -10.59
C ASP A 516 -8.00 14.33 -12.11
N ASP A 517 -7.49 15.50 -12.47
CA ASP A 517 -7.42 16.02 -13.84
C ASP A 517 -5.95 16.03 -14.31
N PRO A 518 -5.53 15.10 -15.20
CA PRO A 518 -4.15 15.02 -15.69
C PRO A 518 -3.65 16.31 -16.38
N ASP A 519 -4.57 17.16 -16.83
CA ASP A 519 -4.26 18.45 -17.46
C ASP A 519 -4.17 19.61 -16.45
N SER A 520 -4.35 19.35 -15.15
CA SER A 520 -4.21 20.37 -14.11
C SER A 520 -2.80 20.97 -14.09
N PRO A 521 -2.66 22.30 -13.90
CA PRO A 521 -1.35 22.92 -13.69
C PRO A 521 -0.74 22.61 -12.32
N VAL A 522 -1.48 21.98 -11.40
CA VAL A 522 -0.97 21.60 -10.08
C VAL A 522 -0.90 20.08 -9.99
N VAL A 523 0.33 19.56 -9.91
CA VAL A 523 0.61 18.13 -9.81
C VAL A 523 0.85 17.76 -8.35
N LEU A 524 0.19 16.72 -7.87
CA LEU A 524 0.52 16.04 -6.63
C LEU A 524 1.24 14.73 -6.96
N LEU A 525 2.52 14.66 -6.63
CA LEU A 525 3.29 13.43 -6.63
C LEU A 525 3.22 12.78 -5.27
N GLY A 526 3.01 11.48 -5.21
CA GLY A 526 3.17 10.80 -3.93
C GLY A 526 3.14 9.29 -3.91
N ASP A 527 3.07 8.78 -2.69
CA ASP A 527 2.98 7.35 -2.39
C ASP A 527 1.54 6.96 -1.99
N SER A 528 1.40 5.83 -1.32
CA SER A 528 0.12 5.33 -0.84
C SER A 528 -0.63 6.30 0.10
N PHE A 529 0.03 7.26 0.76
CA PHE A 529 -0.66 8.31 1.51
C PHE A 529 -1.56 9.17 0.63
N THR A 530 -1.21 9.33 -0.65
CA THR A 530 -2.02 10.06 -1.62
C THR A 530 -3.12 9.21 -2.26
N ALA A 531 -3.06 7.87 -2.14
CA ALA A 531 -3.97 6.96 -2.83
C ALA A 531 -4.97 6.21 -1.95
N VAL A 532 -4.65 5.86 -0.71
CA VAL A 532 -5.52 4.95 0.08
C VAL A 532 -6.96 5.47 0.20
N TYR A 533 -7.15 6.75 0.51
CA TYR A 533 -8.50 7.35 0.54
C TYR A 533 -9.00 7.81 -0.83
N GLN A 534 -8.11 7.95 -1.82
CA GLN A 534 -8.46 8.47 -3.14
C GLN A 534 -8.88 7.39 -4.15
N LEU A 535 -8.20 6.25 -4.14
CA LEU A 535 -8.21 5.23 -5.19
C LEU A 535 -8.54 3.83 -4.69
N THR A 536 -8.47 3.54 -3.38
CA THR A 536 -8.71 2.19 -2.84
C THR A 536 -9.91 2.11 -1.91
N ASP A 537 -9.89 2.82 -0.78
CA ASP A 537 -10.85 2.59 0.31
C ASP A 537 -12.11 3.43 0.11
N ALA A 538 -12.11 4.64 0.64
CA ALA A 538 -13.25 5.53 0.56
C ALA A 538 -13.54 5.97 -0.88
N GLU A 539 -12.54 5.98 -1.76
CA GLU A 539 -12.58 6.53 -3.13
C GLU A 539 -12.98 8.03 -3.17
N HIS A 540 -12.22 8.85 -3.89
CA HIS A 540 -12.50 10.29 -4.03
C HIS A 540 -12.48 11.10 -2.70
N ALA A 541 -11.86 10.56 -1.65
CA ALA A 541 -11.74 11.19 -0.33
C ALA A 541 -10.28 11.42 0.09
N GLY A 542 -9.34 11.34 -0.87
CA GLY A 542 -7.92 11.48 -0.57
C GLY A 542 -7.46 12.93 -0.41
N VAL A 543 -6.19 13.07 -0.05
CA VAL A 543 -5.56 14.38 0.11
C VAL A 543 -5.59 15.20 -1.18
N SER A 544 -5.56 14.55 -2.36
CA SER A 544 -5.71 15.25 -3.65
C SER A 544 -7.09 15.89 -3.77
N ALA A 545 -8.15 15.14 -3.49
CA ALA A 545 -9.53 15.61 -3.50
C ALA A 545 -9.76 16.76 -2.50
N HIS A 546 -9.28 16.60 -1.27
CA HIS A 546 -9.44 17.64 -0.25
C HIS A 546 -8.62 18.90 -0.55
N LEU A 547 -7.42 18.75 -1.13
CA LEU A 547 -6.64 19.89 -1.58
C LEU A 547 -7.32 20.57 -2.78
N ALA A 548 -7.88 19.81 -3.71
CA ALA A 548 -8.67 20.34 -4.83
C ALA A 548 -9.86 21.17 -4.34
N ARG A 549 -10.60 20.66 -3.35
CA ARG A 549 -11.63 21.43 -2.64
C ARG A 549 -11.06 22.69 -2.01
N GLY A 550 -9.94 22.57 -1.30
CA GLY A 550 -9.29 23.67 -0.61
C GLY A 550 -8.88 24.81 -1.56
N ILE A 551 -8.34 24.49 -2.74
CA ILE A 551 -7.91 25.47 -3.74
C ILE A 551 -8.98 25.81 -4.78
N ALA A 552 -10.12 25.12 -4.73
CA ALA A 552 -11.24 25.20 -5.68
C ALA A 552 -10.84 24.90 -7.14
N TYR A 553 -9.94 23.94 -7.36
CA TYR A 553 -9.48 23.51 -8.69
C TYR A 553 -8.94 22.07 -8.63
N PRO A 554 -9.17 21.20 -9.63
CA PRO A 554 -8.70 19.81 -9.61
C PRO A 554 -7.19 19.69 -9.67
N LEU A 555 -6.63 18.57 -9.21
CA LEU A 555 -5.20 18.27 -9.24
C LEU A 555 -4.88 17.18 -10.26
N ASP A 556 -3.63 17.14 -10.71
CA ASP A 556 -3.06 16.01 -11.44
C ASP A 556 -2.36 15.10 -10.42
N LEU A 557 -2.95 13.95 -10.08
CA LEU A 557 -2.34 12.98 -9.18
C LEU A 557 -1.44 12.01 -9.95
N VAL A 558 -0.16 11.93 -9.55
CA VAL A 558 0.77 10.89 -9.99
C VAL A 558 1.30 10.18 -8.78
N MET A 559 0.95 8.90 -8.63
CA MET A 559 1.34 8.15 -7.44
C MET A 559 1.94 6.78 -7.74
N SER A 560 2.66 6.25 -6.76
CA SER A 560 3.31 4.93 -6.79
C SER A 560 3.22 4.30 -5.40
N TYR A 561 2.57 3.13 -5.27
CA TYR A 561 2.46 2.46 -3.97
C TYR A 561 3.87 2.18 -3.41
N GLY A 562 4.13 2.72 -2.21
CA GLY A 562 5.44 2.92 -1.57
C GLY A 562 6.66 3.13 -2.49
N GLY A 563 6.43 3.86 -3.58
CA GLY A 563 7.44 4.38 -4.49
C GLY A 563 7.69 5.87 -4.28
N GLY A 564 7.46 6.39 -3.07
CA GLY A 564 7.50 7.83 -2.77
C GLY A 564 8.73 8.55 -3.34
N PRO A 565 9.95 8.03 -3.13
CA PRO A 565 11.18 8.56 -3.73
C PRO A 565 11.23 8.54 -5.27
N ASN A 566 10.82 7.43 -5.89
CA ASN A 566 11.00 7.18 -7.32
C ASN A 566 9.76 7.53 -8.17
N VAL A 567 8.66 8.01 -7.56
CA VAL A 567 7.44 8.47 -8.26
C VAL A 567 7.74 9.59 -9.26
N ARG A 568 8.81 10.38 -9.03
CA ARG A 568 9.32 11.38 -9.97
C ARG A 568 9.60 10.79 -11.36
N GLN A 569 10.05 9.54 -11.43
CA GLN A 569 10.29 8.85 -12.71
C GLN A 569 8.97 8.61 -13.45
N LYS A 570 7.86 8.34 -12.75
CA LYS A 570 6.53 8.21 -13.38
C LYS A 570 6.06 9.52 -13.99
N LEU A 571 6.26 10.65 -13.30
CA LEU A 571 5.95 11.97 -13.85
C LEU A 571 6.75 12.20 -15.14
N LEU A 572 8.05 11.92 -15.12
CA LEU A 572 8.95 12.20 -16.24
C LEU A 572 8.77 11.26 -17.43
N ARG A 573 8.16 10.07 -17.24
CA ARG A 573 7.72 9.21 -18.35
C ARG A 573 6.64 9.87 -19.22
N ARG A 574 5.94 10.89 -18.72
CA ARG A 574 5.03 11.74 -19.51
C ARG A 574 5.74 12.74 -20.42
N SER A 575 7.08 12.78 -20.37
CA SER A 575 8.00 13.74 -20.98
C SER A 575 8.29 14.98 -20.14
N VAL A 576 9.48 15.56 -20.32
CA VAL A 576 9.88 16.81 -19.65
C VAL A 576 9.07 17.98 -20.22
N GLU A 577 8.76 17.95 -21.52
CA GLU A 577 7.97 18.97 -22.21
C GLU A 577 6.55 19.08 -21.62
N ALA A 578 5.97 17.97 -21.14
CA ALA A 578 4.67 17.99 -20.47
C ALA A 578 4.66 18.86 -19.20
N LEU A 579 5.82 19.07 -18.55
CA LEU A 579 5.96 19.96 -17.39
C LEU A 579 5.74 21.43 -17.75
N GLY A 580 5.90 21.82 -19.03
CA GLY A 580 5.74 23.21 -19.47
C GLY A 580 4.33 23.78 -19.30
N THR A 581 3.33 22.92 -19.04
CA THR A 581 1.96 23.31 -18.72
C THR A 581 1.69 23.41 -17.22
N LYS A 582 2.60 22.90 -16.39
CA LYS A 582 2.46 22.86 -14.93
C LYS A 582 2.96 24.16 -14.30
N LYS A 583 2.48 24.45 -13.11
CA LYS A 583 2.87 25.59 -12.26
C LYS A 583 3.46 25.15 -10.94
N LEU A 584 3.00 24.02 -10.42
CA LEU A 584 3.45 23.51 -9.15
C LEU A 584 3.51 21.99 -9.19
N VAL A 585 4.63 21.46 -8.71
CA VAL A 585 4.77 20.06 -8.34
C VAL A 585 4.87 19.99 -6.81
N ILE A 586 3.85 19.40 -6.20
CA ILE A 586 3.83 19.05 -4.78
C ILE A 586 4.33 17.62 -4.67
N TRP A 587 5.46 17.39 -4.01
CA TRP A 587 5.99 16.05 -3.80
C TRP A 587 5.76 15.61 -2.36
N MET A 588 4.74 14.78 -2.18
CA MET A 588 4.26 14.31 -0.88
C MET A 588 4.55 12.83 -0.69
N MET A 589 5.35 12.50 0.31
CA MET A 589 5.69 11.11 0.63
C MET A 589 5.93 10.94 2.12
N THR A 590 5.77 9.72 2.62
CA THR A 590 6.11 9.37 3.99
C THR A 590 7.56 9.69 4.32
N ALA A 591 7.79 10.33 5.46
CA ALA A 591 9.12 10.75 5.86
C ALA A 591 10.04 9.56 6.15
N ARG A 592 9.49 8.38 6.48
CA ARG A 592 10.30 7.17 6.72
C ARG A 592 11.13 6.75 5.51
N ASP A 593 10.66 7.03 4.29
CA ASP A 593 11.39 6.67 3.06
C ASP A 593 12.58 7.60 2.80
N LEU A 594 12.80 8.62 3.64
CA LEU A 594 14.05 9.39 3.65
C LEU A 594 15.22 8.63 4.28
N TYR A 595 14.96 7.52 4.99
CA TYR A 595 15.99 6.68 5.61
C TYR A 595 15.91 5.25 5.10
N ASN A 596 17.02 4.76 4.54
CA ASN A 596 17.20 3.39 4.09
C ASN A 596 16.00 2.87 3.27
N TYR A 597 15.49 3.72 2.37
CA TYR A 597 14.46 3.34 1.40
C TYR A 597 14.82 2.01 0.75
N TRP A 598 13.83 1.17 0.45
CA TRP A 598 14.11 -0.22 0.03
C TRP A 598 14.88 -0.29 -1.30
N GLU A 599 14.66 0.67 -2.22
CA GLU A 599 15.50 0.87 -3.42
C GLU A 599 16.44 2.05 -3.27
N ASP A 600 17.34 2.22 -4.23
CA ASP A 600 18.07 3.47 -4.34
C ASP A 600 17.13 4.56 -4.89
N TRP A 601 17.34 5.79 -4.44
CA TRP A 601 16.79 6.99 -5.03
C TRP A 601 17.42 7.14 -6.42
N GLU A 602 16.67 6.74 -7.46
CA GLU A 602 17.17 6.66 -8.83
C GLU A 602 17.43 8.07 -9.35
N PRO A 603 18.66 8.44 -9.79
CA PRO A 603 18.94 9.72 -10.42
C PRO A 603 17.99 10.01 -11.58
N LEU A 604 17.76 11.29 -11.90
CA LEU A 604 17.04 11.60 -13.12
C LEU A 604 17.85 11.11 -14.32
N LYS A 605 17.21 10.35 -15.21
CA LYS A 605 17.83 9.99 -16.49
C LYS A 605 18.08 11.28 -17.24
N LYS A 606 19.34 11.58 -17.54
CA LYS A 606 19.69 12.71 -18.40
C LYS A 606 19.06 12.44 -19.78
N PRO A 607 18.41 13.44 -20.39
CA PRO A 607 17.77 13.29 -21.70
C PRO A 607 18.75 12.79 -22.76
#